data_AF-A0AAV6LZ45-F1
#
_entry.id   AF-A0AAV6LZ45-F1
#
_cell.length_a   1.000
_cell.length_b   1.000
_cell.length_c   1.000
_cell.angle_alpha   90.00
_cell.angle_beta   90.00
_cell.angle_gamma   90.00
#
_symmetry.space_group_name_H-M   'P 1'
#
loop_
_entity.id
_entity.type
_entity.pdbx_description
1 polymer ?
#
loop_
_entity_poly.entity_id
_entity_poly.type
_entity_poly.pdbx_seq_one_letter_code
_entity_poly.pdbx_strand_id
1 'polypeptide(L)'
;MKVVQGLLKWKQNKTKETYHWYKFKFNVQNLFQFLNSLNLNQVHETMKGSLHVEKVFIASSLLPKARAGIQEVHFLPFNPTDKRTALTYVDHEGKMHRVSKGAPEQILNLAYNKSEIERKVHAVIDKFAERGLRSLAVAYQHKYEIVKRLQAMKHICGMTGDGVNDAPALKKADIGIAVADATDAARSASDIVLTEPGLSVIISAVLTSRAIFQRMKNYTIYAVSITIRIVLGFMLLALIWKFDFPPFMVLIIAILNDGTIMTISKDRVKPSPLPDSWKLAEIFTTGIVLGSYLAMMTVIFFWVSYKTNFFPRVFGVPTLEKTAHDDFRKLASAIYLQVSTISQALIFVTRSRSWSYVERPGLFLVVAFIIAQMVATLIAVYANWSFAAIEGIGWGWAGVIWLYNIIFYVPLDPIKFAIRYALSGKAWDLMLEQRVAFTRQKDFGKEQRELQWAHAQRTLHGLQPPDTKMFTERTHFTELNHMAEEAKRRAEIARLRELHTLKGHVESVVRLKGLDIETIQQSYTV
;
A
#
# COMPACT_ATOMS: atom_id res chain seq x y z
N MET A 1 46.29 -17.58 -43.23
CA MET A 1 47.71 -17.87 -42.89
C MET A 1 48.42 -16.78 -42.10
N LYS A 2 48.39 -15.48 -42.47
CA LYS A 2 49.14 -14.41 -41.75
C LYS A 2 48.64 -14.07 -40.33
N VAL A 3 47.39 -14.42 -39.99
CA VAL A 3 46.79 -14.18 -38.66
C VAL A 3 47.33 -15.13 -37.58
N VAL A 4 47.75 -16.34 -37.96
CA VAL A 4 48.18 -17.38 -37.01
C VAL A 4 49.66 -17.23 -36.63
N GLN A 5 50.51 -16.77 -37.56
CA GLN A 5 51.93 -16.50 -37.27
C GLN A 5 52.14 -15.33 -36.30
N GLY A 6 51.23 -14.34 -36.27
CA GLY A 6 51.30 -13.21 -35.34
C GLY A 6 51.05 -13.58 -33.87
N LEU A 7 50.21 -14.59 -33.61
CA LEU A 7 49.87 -15.06 -32.26
C LEU A 7 50.99 -15.87 -31.61
N LEU A 8 51.81 -16.57 -32.40
CA LEU A 8 52.97 -17.33 -31.92
C LEU A 8 54.11 -16.42 -31.40
N LYS A 9 54.35 -15.28 -32.06
CA LYS A 9 55.40 -14.32 -31.65
C LYS A 9 55.03 -13.53 -30.39
N TRP A 10 53.73 -13.37 -30.10
CA TRP A 10 53.25 -12.61 -28.95
C TRP A 10 53.41 -13.35 -27.61
N LYS A 11 53.41 -14.69 -27.60
CA LYS A 11 53.51 -15.51 -26.38
C LYS A 11 54.93 -15.54 -25.77
N GLN A 12 55.97 -15.26 -26.54
CA GLN A 12 57.36 -15.30 -26.04
C GLN A 12 57.75 -14.12 -25.14
N ASN A 13 56.99 -13.01 -25.11
CA ASN A 13 57.47 -11.74 -24.53
C ASN A 13 56.78 -11.23 -23.25
N LYS A 14 55.87 -11.97 -22.61
CA LYS A 14 55.29 -11.54 -21.31
C LYS A 14 54.99 -12.72 -20.37
N THR A 15 56.05 -13.30 -19.81
CA THR A 15 56.01 -14.00 -18.52
C THR A 15 56.64 -13.10 -17.46
N LYS A 16 55.82 -12.28 -16.79
CA LYS A 16 56.05 -11.64 -15.48
C LYS A 16 55.03 -10.50 -15.33
N GLU A 17 53.91 -10.78 -14.65
CA GLU A 17 53.18 -9.87 -13.76
C GLU A 17 51.84 -10.52 -13.38
N THR A 18 51.81 -11.03 -12.17
CA THR A 18 50.70 -11.68 -11.48
C THR A 18 49.86 -10.65 -10.74
N TYR A 19 48.56 -10.53 -11.03
CA TYR A 19 47.56 -10.01 -10.08
C TYR A 19 46.27 -10.83 -10.17
N HIS A 20 45.84 -11.30 -8.99
CA HIS A 20 44.71 -12.20 -8.76
C HIS A 20 43.35 -11.55 -9.02
N TRP A 21 42.57 -12.08 -9.96
CA TRP A 21 41.09 -12.04 -9.94
C TRP A 21 40.55 -13.40 -10.40
N TYR A 22 39.45 -13.83 -9.77
CA TYR A 22 39.01 -15.21 -9.60
C TYR A 22 39.01 -16.11 -10.86
N LYS A 23 39.60 -17.30 -10.69
CA LYS A 23 39.64 -18.47 -11.58
C LYS A 23 38.21 -18.96 -11.92
N PHE A 24 37.78 -18.82 -13.18
CA PHE A 24 37.01 -19.88 -13.84
C PHE A 24 37.98 -20.64 -14.75
N LYS A 25 38.29 -21.88 -14.36
CA LYS A 25 39.31 -22.72 -14.97
C LYS A 25 38.76 -23.35 -16.26
N PHE A 26 38.64 -22.59 -17.35
CA PHE A 26 38.48 -23.18 -18.69
C PHE A 26 39.84 -23.73 -19.15
N ASN A 27 39.89 -25.02 -19.45
CA ASN A 27 41.10 -25.71 -19.88
C ASN A 27 41.48 -25.30 -21.33
N VAL A 28 42.29 -24.25 -21.45
CA VAL A 28 42.70 -23.60 -22.71
C VAL A 28 43.52 -24.54 -23.63
N GLN A 29 44.09 -25.63 -23.10
CA GLN A 29 44.86 -26.61 -23.90
C GLN A 29 44.00 -27.40 -24.90
N ASN A 30 42.76 -27.73 -24.55
CA ASN A 30 41.88 -28.53 -25.42
C ASN A 30 41.34 -27.72 -26.62
N LEU A 31 41.17 -26.41 -26.45
CA LEU A 31 40.70 -25.53 -27.53
C LEU A 31 41.76 -25.39 -28.65
N PHE A 32 43.04 -25.42 -28.27
CA PHE A 32 44.16 -25.26 -29.22
C PHE A 32 44.42 -26.53 -30.05
N GLN A 33 44.23 -27.73 -29.48
CA GLN A 33 44.29 -28.98 -30.24
C GLN A 33 43.10 -29.11 -31.21
N PHE A 34 41.92 -28.62 -30.82
CA PHE A 34 40.70 -28.68 -31.63
C PHE A 34 40.71 -27.71 -32.83
N LEU A 35 41.29 -26.51 -32.68
CA LEU A 35 41.44 -25.57 -33.79
C LEU A 35 42.39 -26.07 -34.89
N ASN A 36 43.31 -26.97 -34.55
CA ASN A 36 44.21 -27.62 -35.51
C ASN A 36 43.56 -28.80 -36.27
N SER A 37 42.41 -29.32 -35.83
CA SER A 37 41.76 -30.49 -36.45
C SER A 37 40.59 -30.16 -37.37
N LEU A 38 40.22 -28.88 -37.52
CA LEU A 38 39.07 -28.46 -38.32
C LEU A 38 39.45 -28.28 -39.80
N ASN A 39 39.02 -29.24 -40.63
CA ASN A 39 39.13 -29.16 -42.08
C ASN A 39 38.07 -28.18 -42.61
N LEU A 40 38.51 -27.00 -43.07
CA LEU A 40 37.67 -25.82 -43.34
C LEU A 40 36.70 -25.94 -44.53
N ASN A 41 36.78 -27.00 -45.32
CA ASN A 41 35.94 -27.16 -46.52
C ASN A 41 34.51 -27.63 -46.22
N GLN A 42 34.25 -28.21 -45.06
CA GLN A 42 32.93 -28.74 -44.69
C GLN A 42 31.97 -27.68 -44.14
N VAL A 43 32.46 -26.46 -43.89
CA VAL A 43 31.70 -25.37 -43.22
C VAL A 43 30.92 -24.51 -44.22
N HIS A 44 31.13 -24.68 -45.52
CA HIS A 44 30.55 -23.80 -46.54
C HIS A 44 29.07 -24.11 -46.86
N GLU A 45 28.61 -25.37 -46.74
CA GLU A 45 27.27 -25.77 -47.18
C GLU A 45 26.13 -25.55 -46.16
N THR A 46 26.42 -25.36 -44.87
CA THR A 46 25.40 -25.22 -43.80
C THR A 46 24.92 -23.77 -43.55
N MET A 47 25.26 -22.84 -44.45
CA MET A 47 25.17 -21.39 -44.26
C MET A 47 23.99 -20.70 -44.96
N LYS A 48 22.75 -21.17 -44.76
CA LYS A 48 21.55 -20.36 -45.06
C LYS A 48 20.62 -20.32 -43.83
N GLY A 49 20.24 -19.12 -43.36
CA GLY A 49 19.06 -18.93 -42.47
C GLY A 49 19.22 -18.42 -41.03
N SER A 50 20.39 -18.04 -40.50
CA SER A 50 20.49 -17.42 -39.15
C SER A 50 21.73 -16.52 -39.03
N LEU A 51 21.72 -15.49 -38.16
CA LEU A 51 22.77 -14.47 -38.07
C LEU A 51 24.18 -15.09 -37.95
N HIS A 52 25.10 -14.69 -38.84
CA HIS A 52 26.44 -15.27 -39.01
C HIS A 52 27.29 -15.31 -37.72
N VAL A 53 27.09 -14.38 -36.77
CA VAL A 53 27.83 -14.34 -35.50
C VAL A 53 27.32 -15.37 -34.49
N GLU A 54 26.02 -15.63 -34.49
CA GLU A 54 25.40 -16.62 -33.61
C GLU A 54 25.80 -18.02 -34.04
N LYS A 55 25.76 -18.32 -35.34
CA LYS A 55 26.18 -19.60 -35.89
C LYS A 55 27.65 -19.93 -35.61
N VAL A 56 28.58 -18.97 -35.50
CA VAL A 56 29.98 -19.27 -35.18
C VAL A 56 30.17 -19.74 -33.73
N PHE A 57 29.41 -19.17 -32.78
CA PHE A 57 29.40 -19.67 -31.39
C PHE A 57 28.58 -20.96 -31.26
N ILE A 58 27.45 -21.05 -31.97
CA ILE A 58 26.51 -22.18 -31.96
C ILE A 58 27.10 -23.42 -32.67
N ALA A 59 27.88 -23.27 -33.74
CA ALA A 59 28.52 -24.37 -34.49
C ALA A 59 29.77 -24.94 -33.80
N SER A 60 30.20 -24.36 -32.68
CA SER A 60 31.19 -25.00 -31.82
C SER A 60 30.53 -26.14 -31.04
N SER A 61 31.27 -27.19 -30.72
CA SER A 61 30.86 -28.38 -29.93
C SER A 61 30.35 -28.07 -28.50
N LEU A 62 30.09 -26.80 -28.20
CA LEU A 62 29.56 -26.26 -26.95
C LEU A 62 28.03 -26.14 -26.92
N LEU A 63 27.30 -26.32 -28.04
CA LEU A 63 25.83 -26.19 -28.06
C LEU A 63 25.13 -27.07 -26.98
N PRO A 64 25.50 -28.37 -26.82
CA PRO A 64 24.94 -29.20 -25.76
C PRO A 64 25.40 -28.77 -24.36
N LYS A 65 26.62 -28.23 -24.23
CA LYS A 65 27.21 -27.79 -22.93
C LYS A 65 26.72 -26.41 -22.49
N ALA A 66 26.39 -25.52 -23.42
CA ALA A 66 25.91 -24.17 -23.17
C ALA A 66 24.42 -24.15 -22.77
N ARG A 67 23.67 -25.16 -23.21
CA ARG A 67 22.28 -25.42 -22.79
C ARG A 67 22.16 -26.54 -21.76
N ALA A 68 23.26 -27.23 -21.43
CA ALA A 68 23.26 -28.23 -20.38
C ALA A 68 22.93 -27.55 -19.05
N GLY A 69 21.81 -27.98 -18.46
CA GLY A 69 21.44 -27.55 -17.12
C GLY A 69 20.75 -26.22 -16.98
N ILE A 70 20.28 -25.69 -18.10
CA ILE A 70 19.66 -24.39 -18.15
C ILE A 70 18.28 -24.56 -18.79
N GLN A 71 17.23 -24.22 -18.03
CA GLN A 71 15.88 -24.16 -18.54
C GLN A 71 15.60 -22.74 -19.06
N GLU A 72 15.46 -22.59 -20.37
CA GLU A 72 15.13 -21.30 -20.99
C GLU A 72 13.69 -20.90 -20.66
N VAL A 73 13.49 -19.73 -20.04
CA VAL A 73 12.16 -19.21 -19.64
C VAL A 73 11.67 -18.20 -20.66
N HIS A 74 12.54 -17.27 -21.05
CA HIS A 74 12.17 -16.20 -21.98
C HIS A 74 13.38 -15.71 -22.76
N PHE A 75 13.26 -15.72 -24.09
CA PHE A 75 14.28 -15.22 -25.00
C PHE A 75 13.82 -13.92 -25.64
N LEU A 76 14.59 -12.85 -25.44
CA LEU A 76 14.39 -11.57 -26.11
C LEU A 76 15.26 -11.54 -27.38
N PRO A 77 14.66 -11.62 -28.59
CA PRO A 77 15.40 -11.64 -29.84
C PRO A 77 16.12 -10.31 -30.10
N PHE A 78 17.08 -10.32 -31.03
CA PHE A 78 17.83 -9.12 -31.39
C PHE A 78 16.91 -8.05 -32.01
N ASN A 79 16.92 -6.86 -31.42
CA ASN A 79 16.25 -5.67 -31.97
C ASN A 79 17.30 -4.68 -32.51
N PRO A 80 17.22 -4.19 -33.76
CA PRO A 80 18.15 -3.19 -34.31
C PRO A 80 18.25 -1.89 -33.50
N THR A 81 17.17 -1.49 -32.81
CA THR A 81 17.15 -0.28 -31.97
C THR A 81 17.91 -0.52 -30.66
N ASP A 82 17.65 -1.65 -29.98
CA ASP A 82 18.29 -1.98 -28.71
C ASP A 82 19.70 -2.58 -28.86
N LYS A 83 20.04 -3.05 -30.08
CA LYS A 83 21.28 -3.74 -30.47
C LYS A 83 21.74 -4.82 -29.49
N ARG A 84 20.78 -5.53 -28.89
CA ARG A 84 21.03 -6.59 -27.90
C ARG A 84 20.02 -7.72 -28.01
N THR A 85 20.41 -8.85 -27.45
CA THR A 85 19.61 -10.06 -27.23
C THR A 85 19.69 -10.41 -25.75
N ALA A 86 18.65 -10.97 -25.17
CA ALA A 86 18.70 -11.42 -23.78
C ALA A 86 18.06 -12.80 -23.61
N LEU A 87 18.63 -13.60 -22.72
CA LEU A 87 18.08 -14.87 -22.31
C LEU A 87 17.81 -14.81 -20.81
N THR A 88 16.57 -15.08 -20.45
CA THR A 88 16.18 -15.34 -19.06
C THR A 88 16.07 -16.86 -18.91
N TYR A 89 16.83 -17.41 -17.98
CA TYR A 89 16.94 -18.84 -17.79
C TYR A 89 17.00 -19.22 -16.32
N VAL A 90 16.60 -20.44 -16.00
CA VAL A 90 16.74 -21.06 -14.67
C VAL A 90 17.92 -22.01 -14.71
N ASP A 91 18.83 -21.91 -13.74
CA ASP A 91 19.91 -22.90 -13.57
C ASP A 91 19.42 -24.19 -12.88
N HIS A 92 20.31 -25.17 -12.74
CA HIS A 92 20.07 -26.41 -12.00
C HIS A 92 19.69 -26.22 -10.53
N GLU A 93 20.01 -25.08 -9.92
CA GLU A 93 19.69 -24.74 -8.53
C GLU A 93 18.32 -24.05 -8.42
N GLY A 94 17.58 -23.90 -9.53
CA GLY A 94 16.29 -23.22 -9.56
C GLY A 94 16.40 -21.69 -9.53
N LYS A 95 17.58 -21.11 -9.76
CA LYS A 95 17.79 -19.67 -9.69
C LYS A 95 17.62 -19.04 -11.08
N MET A 96 16.75 -18.02 -11.16
CA MET A 96 16.56 -17.24 -12.37
C MET A 96 17.70 -16.25 -12.58
N HIS A 97 18.24 -16.32 -13.78
CA HIS A 97 19.29 -15.46 -14.27
C HIS A 97 18.84 -14.80 -15.55
N ARG A 98 19.17 -13.52 -15.69
CA ARG A 98 19.06 -12.85 -16.98
C ARG A 98 20.45 -12.50 -17.47
N VAL A 99 20.82 -13.09 -18.60
CA VAL A 99 22.01 -12.73 -19.35
C VAL A 99 21.60 -11.92 -20.57
N SER A 100 22.36 -10.89 -20.91
CA SER A 100 22.19 -10.14 -22.14
C SER A 100 23.50 -10.03 -22.89
N LYS A 101 23.44 -10.11 -24.22
CA LYS A 101 24.57 -9.93 -25.13
C LYS A 101 24.23 -8.86 -26.16
N GLY A 102 25.19 -8.04 -26.57
CA GLY A 102 24.91 -6.99 -27.55
C GLY A 102 26.09 -6.07 -27.83
N ALA A 103 25.77 -4.95 -28.49
CA ALA A 103 26.72 -3.88 -28.72
C ALA A 103 27.28 -3.36 -27.39
N PRO A 104 28.61 -3.20 -27.24
CA PRO A 104 29.23 -2.83 -25.98
C PRO A 104 28.66 -1.57 -25.33
N GLU A 105 28.39 -0.52 -26.10
CA GLU A 105 27.82 0.72 -25.59
C GLU A 105 26.41 0.53 -25.00
N GLN A 106 25.59 -0.31 -25.63
CA GLN A 106 24.23 -0.59 -25.16
C GLN A 106 24.23 -1.48 -23.90
N ILE A 107 25.15 -2.43 -23.82
CA ILE A 107 25.30 -3.27 -22.64
C ILE A 107 25.93 -2.48 -21.49
N LEU A 108 26.86 -1.56 -21.78
CA LEU A 108 27.47 -0.67 -20.80
C LEU A 108 26.44 0.25 -20.14
N ASN A 109 25.41 0.69 -20.87
CA ASN A 109 24.28 1.45 -20.32
C ASN A 109 23.46 0.66 -19.28
N LEU A 110 23.57 -0.67 -19.25
CA LEU A 110 22.92 -1.52 -18.25
C LEU A 110 23.77 -1.71 -16.99
N ALA A 111 25.04 -1.31 -17.02
CA ALA A 111 25.95 -1.46 -15.90
C ALA A 111 25.76 -0.31 -14.89
N TYR A 112 25.59 -0.67 -13.62
CA TYR A 112 25.38 0.29 -12.53
C TYR A 112 26.58 1.23 -12.32
N ASN A 113 27.79 0.80 -12.66
CA ASN A 113 29.03 1.53 -12.48
C ASN A 113 29.56 2.15 -13.78
N LYS A 114 28.68 2.41 -14.75
CA LYS A 114 29.03 2.95 -16.07
C LYS A 114 30.15 4.00 -16.00
N SER A 115 29.97 5.05 -15.20
CA SER A 115 30.90 6.18 -15.10
C SER A 115 32.34 5.81 -14.71
N GLU A 116 32.53 4.70 -14.01
CA GLU A 116 33.85 4.22 -13.56
C GLU A 116 34.50 3.28 -14.60
N ILE A 117 33.71 2.44 -15.26
CA ILE A 117 34.19 1.40 -16.19
C ILE A 117 34.19 1.85 -17.66
N GLU A 118 33.45 2.90 -18.01
CA GLU A 118 33.26 3.37 -19.39
C GLU A 118 34.60 3.63 -20.09
N ARG A 119 35.50 4.40 -19.47
CA ARG A 119 36.84 4.66 -20.03
C ARG A 119 37.63 3.38 -20.28
N LYS A 120 37.58 2.41 -19.37
CA LYS A 120 38.30 1.14 -19.51
C LYS A 120 37.70 0.29 -20.62
N VAL A 121 36.37 0.25 -20.73
CA VAL A 121 35.65 -0.53 -21.74
C VAL A 121 35.90 0.05 -23.13
N HIS A 122 35.82 1.38 -23.30
CA HIS A 122 36.15 2.04 -24.57
C HIS A 122 37.60 1.78 -25.00
N ALA A 123 38.58 1.91 -24.08
CA ALA A 123 39.97 1.61 -24.39
C ALA A 123 40.20 0.16 -24.89
N VAL A 124 39.45 -0.81 -24.35
CA VAL A 124 39.53 -2.21 -24.81
C VAL A 124 38.85 -2.38 -26.17
N ILE A 125 37.72 -1.70 -26.41
CA ILE A 125 37.03 -1.72 -27.70
C ILE A 125 37.93 -1.13 -28.79
N ASP A 126 38.56 0.00 -28.53
CA ASP A 126 39.47 0.67 -29.47
C ASP A 126 40.67 -0.21 -29.78
N LYS A 127 41.26 -0.84 -28.77
CA LYS A 127 42.36 -1.81 -28.95
C LYS A 127 41.95 -3.04 -29.76
N PHE A 128 40.69 -3.46 -29.68
CA PHE A 128 40.17 -4.53 -30.54
C PHE A 128 39.91 -4.02 -31.96
N ALA A 129 39.41 -2.80 -32.13
CA ALA A 129 39.20 -2.17 -33.43
C ALA A 129 40.51 -1.96 -34.18
N GLU A 130 41.58 -1.50 -33.52
CA GLU A 130 42.95 -1.38 -34.08
C GLU A 130 43.46 -2.72 -34.64
N ARG A 131 43.06 -3.82 -34.03
CA ARG A 131 43.42 -5.19 -34.44
C ARG A 131 42.46 -5.78 -35.47
N GLY A 132 41.45 -5.01 -35.92
CA GLY A 132 40.42 -5.47 -36.84
C GLY A 132 39.42 -6.46 -36.22
N LEU A 133 39.29 -6.50 -34.89
CA LEU A 133 38.40 -7.39 -34.16
C LEU A 133 37.12 -6.66 -33.75
N ARG A 134 35.95 -7.29 -34.00
CA ARG A 134 34.65 -6.79 -33.55
C ARG A 134 34.40 -7.20 -32.09
N SER A 135 33.89 -6.27 -31.29
CA SER A 135 33.59 -6.45 -29.87
C SER A 135 32.11 -6.77 -29.61
N LEU A 136 31.85 -7.61 -28.61
CA LEU A 136 30.51 -7.96 -28.10
C LEU A 136 30.59 -7.97 -26.57
N ALA A 137 29.63 -7.34 -25.90
CA ALA A 137 29.58 -7.30 -24.44
C ALA A 137 28.47 -8.19 -23.88
N VAL A 138 28.65 -8.63 -22.63
CA VAL A 138 27.70 -9.47 -21.89
C VAL A 138 27.39 -8.87 -20.51
N ALA A 139 26.13 -8.97 -20.06
CA ALA A 139 25.68 -8.52 -18.74
C ALA A 139 24.81 -9.57 -18.05
N TYR A 140 24.78 -9.53 -16.71
CA TYR A 140 24.11 -10.52 -15.86
C TYR A 140 23.33 -9.82 -14.72
N GLN A 141 22.09 -10.25 -14.45
CA GLN A 141 21.20 -9.62 -13.46
C GLN A 141 20.59 -10.63 -12.47
N HIS A 142 20.57 -10.27 -11.17
CA HIS A 142 19.86 -11.00 -10.10
C HIS A 142 18.78 -10.13 -9.44
N LYS A 143 17.50 -10.54 -9.50
CA LYS A 143 16.36 -9.80 -8.90
C LYS A 143 16.51 -9.58 -7.38
N TYR A 144 17.01 -10.58 -6.65
CA TYR A 144 17.27 -10.51 -5.22
C TYR A 144 18.21 -9.35 -4.83
N GLU A 145 19.26 -9.14 -5.60
CA GLU A 145 20.28 -8.13 -5.30
C GLU A 145 19.75 -6.70 -5.51
N ILE A 146 18.79 -6.53 -6.42
CA ILE A 146 18.13 -5.24 -6.65
C ILE A 146 17.31 -4.84 -5.42
N VAL A 147 16.48 -5.75 -4.90
CA VAL A 147 15.68 -5.51 -3.69
C VAL A 147 16.60 -5.16 -2.51
N LYS A 148 17.66 -5.94 -2.32
CA LYS A 148 18.65 -5.70 -1.25
C LYS A 148 19.32 -4.32 -1.37
N ARG A 149 19.65 -3.87 -2.58
CA ARG A 149 20.24 -2.55 -2.81
C ARG A 149 19.25 -1.41 -2.57
N LEU A 150 17.99 -1.55 -3.01
CA LEU A 150 16.96 -0.55 -2.76
C LEU A 150 16.64 -0.42 -1.25
N GLN A 151 16.63 -1.53 -0.54
CA GLN A 151 16.55 -1.55 0.92
C GLN A 151 17.75 -0.88 1.58
N ALA A 152 18.97 -1.10 1.06
CA ALA A 152 20.18 -0.43 1.55
C ALA A 152 20.12 1.10 1.36
N MET A 153 19.38 1.59 0.36
CA MET A 153 19.08 3.01 0.15
C MET A 153 17.93 3.53 1.03
N LYS A 154 17.43 2.73 1.98
CA LYS A 154 16.31 3.03 2.89
C LYS A 154 14.95 3.21 2.19
N HIS A 155 14.78 2.67 0.98
CA HIS A 155 13.46 2.58 0.36
C HIS A 155 12.69 1.37 0.87
N ILE A 156 11.40 1.54 1.17
CA ILE A 156 10.49 0.43 1.40
C ILE A 156 10.10 -0.15 0.04
N CYS A 157 10.42 -1.43 -0.17
CA CYS A 157 10.35 -2.08 -1.47
C CYS A 157 9.18 -3.06 -1.51
N GLY A 158 8.20 -2.78 -2.38
CA GLY A 158 7.21 -3.77 -2.80
C GLY A 158 7.70 -4.51 -4.05
N MET A 159 7.67 -5.85 -4.04
CA MET A 159 8.07 -6.66 -5.20
C MET A 159 6.90 -7.52 -5.67
N THR A 160 6.63 -7.53 -6.97
CA THR A 160 5.68 -8.45 -7.60
C THR A 160 6.40 -9.66 -8.19
N GLY A 161 5.79 -10.84 -8.09
CA GLY A 161 6.32 -12.08 -8.67
C GLY A 161 5.24 -13.10 -9.00
N ASP A 162 5.54 -14.00 -9.92
CA ASP A 162 4.65 -15.03 -10.45
C ASP A 162 5.24 -16.44 -10.31
N GLY A 163 6.56 -16.57 -10.46
CA GLY A 163 7.26 -17.85 -10.46
C GLY A 163 7.89 -18.27 -9.13
N VAL A 164 8.16 -19.57 -8.99
CA VAL A 164 8.94 -20.18 -7.89
C VAL A 164 10.27 -19.45 -7.66
N ASN A 165 10.86 -18.96 -8.74
CA ASN A 165 12.17 -18.31 -8.76
C ASN A 165 12.16 -16.88 -8.22
N ASP A 166 10.97 -16.26 -8.14
CA ASP A 166 10.79 -14.94 -7.53
C ASP A 166 10.61 -15.07 -6.01
N ALA A 167 10.37 -16.27 -5.48
CA ALA A 167 10.18 -16.52 -4.05
C ALA A 167 11.30 -15.95 -3.15
N PRO A 168 12.61 -16.10 -3.46
CA PRO A 168 13.66 -15.53 -2.62
C PRO A 168 13.65 -14.00 -2.59
N ALA A 169 13.23 -13.37 -3.70
CA ALA A 169 13.19 -11.92 -3.83
C ALA A 169 11.89 -11.33 -3.26
N LEU A 170 10.76 -12.02 -3.41
CA LEU A 170 9.49 -11.76 -2.73
C LEU A 170 9.66 -11.79 -1.22
N LYS A 171 10.29 -12.84 -0.70
CA LYS A 171 10.57 -12.99 0.74
C LYS A 171 11.58 -11.96 1.26
N LYS A 172 12.43 -11.42 0.38
CA LYS A 172 13.42 -10.40 0.77
C LYS A 172 12.81 -8.99 0.76
N ALA A 173 11.80 -8.74 -0.07
CA ALA A 173 11.12 -7.47 -0.14
C ALA A 173 10.42 -7.13 1.18
N ASP A 174 10.16 -5.84 1.41
CA ASP A 174 9.38 -5.43 2.59
C ASP A 174 7.91 -5.85 2.45
N ILE A 175 7.44 -5.96 1.20
CA ILE A 175 6.15 -6.51 0.83
C ILE A 175 6.31 -7.34 -0.45
N GLY A 176 6.17 -8.65 -0.37
CA GLY A 176 6.06 -9.56 -1.52
C GLY A 176 4.62 -9.66 -2.01
N ILE A 177 4.40 -9.45 -3.31
CA ILE A 177 3.08 -9.45 -3.96
C ILE A 177 3.05 -10.57 -5.01
N ALA A 178 2.25 -11.61 -4.80
CA ALA A 178 1.99 -12.62 -5.82
C ALA A 178 0.83 -12.17 -6.73
N VAL A 179 1.01 -12.29 -8.06
CA VAL A 179 -0.06 -12.05 -9.03
C VAL A 179 -1.10 -13.18 -9.01
N ALA A 180 -2.29 -12.96 -9.58
CA ALA A 180 -3.39 -13.93 -9.54
C ALA A 180 -3.02 -15.30 -10.15
N ASP A 181 -2.26 -15.28 -11.25
CA ASP A 181 -1.81 -16.50 -11.94
C ASP A 181 -0.45 -17.00 -11.42
N ALA A 182 -0.05 -16.62 -10.20
CA ALA A 182 1.23 -17.01 -9.62
C ALA A 182 1.23 -18.49 -9.19
N THR A 183 2.41 -19.11 -9.29
CA THR A 183 2.66 -20.47 -8.78
C THR A 183 2.41 -20.54 -7.26
N ASP A 184 2.02 -21.71 -6.75
CA ASP A 184 1.78 -21.91 -5.30
C ASP A 184 3.02 -21.55 -4.46
N ALA A 185 4.21 -21.78 -5.01
CA ALA A 185 5.46 -21.40 -4.36
C ALA A 185 5.63 -19.87 -4.25
N ALA A 186 5.28 -19.12 -5.29
CA ALA A 186 5.30 -17.66 -5.25
C ALA A 186 4.24 -17.10 -4.29
N ARG A 187 3.04 -17.69 -4.28
CA ARG A 187 1.96 -17.34 -3.34
C ARG A 187 2.36 -17.59 -1.89
N SER A 188 3.01 -18.71 -1.61
CA SER A 188 3.52 -19.07 -0.28
C SER A 188 4.67 -18.16 0.19
N ALA A 189 5.47 -17.64 -0.75
CA ALA A 189 6.58 -16.73 -0.45
C ALA A 189 6.17 -15.25 -0.35
N SER A 190 4.95 -14.90 -0.76
CA SER A 190 4.43 -13.52 -0.77
C SER A 190 3.64 -13.18 0.50
N ASP A 191 3.63 -11.91 0.88
CA ASP A 191 2.84 -11.38 2.00
C ASP A 191 1.39 -11.06 1.58
N ILE A 192 1.18 -10.77 0.30
CA ILE A 192 -0.13 -10.49 -0.29
C ILE A 192 -0.28 -11.22 -1.62
N VAL A 193 -1.43 -11.90 -1.79
CA VAL A 193 -1.80 -12.58 -3.03
C VAL A 193 -2.93 -11.80 -3.68
N LEU A 194 -2.72 -11.34 -4.91
CA LEU A 194 -3.76 -10.67 -5.69
C LEU A 194 -4.70 -11.73 -6.26
N THR A 195 -6.00 -11.55 -6.09
CA THR A 195 -7.02 -12.40 -6.72
C THR A 195 -7.43 -11.91 -8.10
N GLU A 196 -7.00 -10.71 -8.47
CA GLU A 196 -7.26 -10.08 -9.76
C GLU A 196 -5.93 -9.69 -10.43
N PRO A 197 -5.78 -9.86 -11.75
CA PRO A 197 -4.60 -9.39 -12.45
C PRO A 197 -4.60 -7.87 -12.61
N GLY A 198 -3.41 -7.27 -12.70
CA GLY A 198 -3.20 -5.87 -13.06
C GLY A 198 -2.56 -5.00 -11.98
N LEU A 199 -1.75 -4.03 -12.43
CA LEU A 199 -1.04 -3.08 -11.56
C LEU A 199 -2.01 -2.16 -10.79
N SER A 200 -3.21 -1.91 -11.33
CA SER A 200 -4.23 -1.06 -10.69
C SER A 200 -4.69 -1.62 -9.34
N VAL A 201 -4.73 -2.94 -9.18
CA VAL A 201 -5.13 -3.61 -7.93
C VAL A 201 -4.13 -3.29 -6.82
N ILE A 202 -2.83 -3.24 -7.16
CA ILE A 202 -1.77 -2.87 -6.22
C ILE A 202 -1.94 -1.41 -5.77
N ILE A 203 -2.25 -0.50 -6.69
CA ILE A 203 -2.49 0.92 -6.36
C ILE A 203 -3.68 1.05 -5.39
N SER A 204 -4.79 0.38 -5.68
CA SER A 204 -5.99 0.37 -4.82
C SER A 204 -5.70 -0.26 -3.45
N ALA A 205 -4.90 -1.33 -3.39
CA ALA A 205 -4.45 -1.95 -2.15
C ALA A 205 -3.58 -1.00 -1.31
N VAL A 206 -2.64 -0.28 -1.94
CA VAL A 206 -1.79 0.71 -1.27
C VAL A 206 -2.63 1.87 -0.72
N LEU A 207 -3.58 2.39 -1.49
CA LEU A 207 -4.47 3.47 -1.03
C LEU A 207 -5.35 3.02 0.15
N THR A 208 -5.90 1.82 0.08
CA THR A 208 -6.70 1.23 1.16
C THR A 208 -5.87 0.99 2.41
N SER A 209 -4.66 0.45 2.26
CA SER A 209 -3.70 0.26 3.36
C SER A 209 -3.36 1.59 4.03
N ARG A 210 -3.10 2.66 3.26
CA ARG A 210 -2.88 4.01 3.82
C ARG A 210 -4.10 4.54 4.58
N ALA A 211 -5.32 4.27 4.11
CA ALA A 211 -6.53 4.68 4.82
C ALA A 211 -6.67 3.94 6.17
N ILE A 212 -6.37 2.64 6.20
CA ILE A 212 -6.36 1.83 7.44
C ILE A 212 -5.27 2.34 8.39
N PHE A 213 -4.06 2.58 7.87
CA PHE A 213 -2.94 3.09 8.65
C PHE A 213 -3.25 4.44 9.31
N GLN A 214 -3.95 5.34 8.61
CA GLN A 214 -4.40 6.60 9.19
C GLN A 214 -5.40 6.40 10.33
N ARG A 215 -6.34 5.43 10.21
CA ARG A 215 -7.26 5.10 11.32
C ARG A 215 -6.50 4.63 12.55
N MET A 216 -5.49 3.77 12.37
CA MET A 216 -4.65 3.30 13.46
C MET A 216 -3.89 4.45 14.13
N LYS A 217 -3.25 5.34 13.35
CA LYS A 217 -2.54 6.51 13.89
C LYS A 217 -3.48 7.42 14.69
N ASN A 218 -4.65 7.73 14.13
CA ASN A 218 -5.66 8.59 14.78
C ASN A 218 -6.17 7.96 16.09
N TYR A 219 -6.40 6.65 16.09
CA TYR A 219 -6.75 5.89 17.29
C TYR A 219 -5.65 5.94 18.36
N THR A 220 -4.39 5.79 17.99
CA THR A 220 -3.28 5.87 18.95
C THR A 220 -3.18 7.26 19.57
N ILE A 221 -3.32 8.34 18.78
CA ILE A 221 -3.35 9.72 19.31
C ILE A 221 -4.49 9.86 20.33
N TYR A 222 -5.67 9.37 19.98
CA TYR A 222 -6.84 9.39 20.85
C TYR A 222 -6.62 8.64 22.17
N ALA A 223 -6.18 7.39 22.09
CA ALA A 223 -5.97 6.54 23.26
C ALA A 223 -4.96 7.16 24.23
N VAL A 224 -3.82 7.64 23.71
CA VAL A 224 -2.80 8.34 24.49
C VAL A 224 -3.38 9.61 25.15
N SER A 225 -4.14 10.40 24.40
CA SER A 225 -4.73 11.64 24.91
C SER A 225 -5.67 11.40 26.09
N ILE A 226 -6.53 10.39 26.00
CA ILE A 226 -7.47 10.06 27.07
C ILE A 226 -6.73 9.53 28.30
N THR A 227 -5.73 8.67 28.13
CA THR A 227 -4.92 8.18 29.26
C THR A 227 -4.28 9.34 30.00
N ILE A 228 -3.61 10.25 29.28
CA ILE A 228 -2.98 11.43 29.87
C ILE A 228 -4.02 12.32 30.56
N ARG A 229 -5.17 12.52 29.93
CA ARG A 229 -6.26 13.32 30.50
C ARG A 229 -6.76 12.75 31.83
N ILE A 230 -7.12 11.47 31.87
CA ILE A 230 -7.69 10.82 33.06
C ILE A 230 -6.67 10.84 34.20
N VAL A 231 -5.42 10.45 33.90
CA VAL A 231 -4.34 10.40 34.89
C VAL A 231 -4.04 11.81 35.42
N LEU A 232 -3.72 12.77 34.56
CA LEU A 232 -3.38 14.12 35.00
C LEU A 232 -4.57 14.85 35.62
N GLY A 233 -5.76 14.73 35.04
CA GLY A 233 -6.96 15.41 35.48
C GLY A 233 -7.34 15.02 36.91
N PHE A 234 -7.56 13.74 37.17
CA PHE A 234 -7.96 13.28 38.50
C PHE A 234 -6.82 13.41 39.53
N MET A 235 -5.56 13.22 39.12
CA MET A 235 -4.40 13.47 39.99
C MET A 235 -4.35 14.93 40.45
N LEU A 236 -4.57 15.91 39.55
CA LEU A 236 -4.56 17.33 39.91
C LEU A 236 -5.72 17.70 40.82
N LEU A 237 -6.92 17.13 40.60
CA LEU A 237 -8.07 17.35 41.47
C LEU A 237 -7.82 16.82 42.90
N ALA A 238 -7.23 15.63 43.01
CA ALA A 238 -6.86 15.04 44.30
C ALA A 238 -5.75 15.84 45.01
N LEU A 239 -4.73 16.29 44.28
CA LEU A 239 -3.60 17.01 44.87
C LEU A 239 -3.98 18.41 45.37
N ILE A 240 -4.74 19.17 44.59
CA ILE A 240 -5.03 20.58 44.90
C ILE A 240 -6.23 20.74 45.84
N TRP A 241 -7.30 19.94 45.64
CA TRP A 241 -8.55 20.09 46.40
C TRP A 241 -8.89 18.88 47.28
N LYS A 242 -8.05 17.84 47.34
CA LYS A 242 -8.33 16.58 48.04
C LYS A 242 -9.70 16.00 47.64
N PHE A 243 -10.01 16.12 46.34
CA PHE A 243 -11.24 15.63 45.77
C PHE A 243 -11.04 14.22 45.23
N ASP A 244 -11.68 13.25 45.88
CA ASP A 244 -11.66 11.85 45.48
C ASP A 244 -12.81 11.57 44.51
N PHE A 245 -12.48 11.36 43.23
CA PHE A 245 -13.48 11.02 42.21
C PHE A 245 -13.87 9.54 42.31
N PRO A 246 -15.18 9.20 42.29
CA PRO A 246 -15.64 7.81 42.43
C PRO A 246 -15.08 6.89 41.31
N PRO A 247 -14.35 5.79 41.65
CA PRO A 247 -13.77 4.90 40.64
C PRO A 247 -14.82 4.25 39.73
N PHE A 248 -16.02 3.99 40.25
CA PHE A 248 -17.11 3.41 39.46
C PHE A 248 -17.50 4.30 38.27
N MET A 249 -17.40 5.63 38.40
CA MET A 249 -17.69 6.51 37.27
C MET A 249 -16.60 6.50 36.21
N VAL A 250 -15.35 6.31 36.60
CA VAL A 250 -14.26 6.08 35.64
C VAL A 250 -14.52 4.79 34.86
N LEU A 251 -15.02 3.74 35.53
CA LEU A 251 -15.43 2.51 34.88
C LEU A 251 -16.58 2.74 33.87
N ILE A 252 -17.60 3.51 34.23
CA ILE A 252 -18.69 3.85 33.29
C ILE A 252 -18.15 4.64 32.09
N ILE A 253 -17.25 5.60 32.30
CA ILE A 253 -16.58 6.33 31.21
C ILE A 253 -15.83 5.35 30.29
N ALA A 254 -15.08 4.40 30.86
CA ALA A 254 -14.33 3.41 30.10
C ALA A 254 -15.25 2.52 29.25
N ILE A 255 -16.33 1.99 29.82
CA ILE A 255 -17.30 1.14 29.10
C ILE A 255 -17.97 1.91 27.95
N LEU A 256 -18.41 3.14 28.20
CA LEU A 256 -19.01 3.98 27.16
C LEU A 256 -18.00 4.32 26.07
N ASN A 257 -16.75 4.57 26.44
CA ASN A 257 -15.68 4.84 25.49
C ASN A 257 -15.41 3.63 24.59
N ASP A 258 -15.24 2.44 25.15
CA ASP A 258 -14.95 1.21 24.41
C ASP A 258 -16.02 0.88 23.37
N GLY A 259 -17.30 1.05 23.74
CA GLY A 259 -18.42 0.89 22.82
C GLY A 259 -18.35 1.85 21.62
N THR A 260 -17.96 3.11 21.85
CA THR A 260 -17.80 4.09 20.77
C THR A 260 -16.52 3.89 19.95
N ILE A 261 -15.42 3.44 20.57
CA ILE A 261 -14.12 3.20 19.92
C ILE A 261 -14.25 2.18 18.79
N MET A 262 -15.08 1.14 18.97
CA MET A 262 -15.29 0.12 17.93
C MET A 262 -15.72 0.73 16.59
N THR A 263 -16.40 1.87 16.60
CA THR A 263 -16.83 2.56 15.36
C THR A 263 -15.71 3.23 14.59
N ILE A 264 -14.57 3.54 15.22
CA ILE A 264 -13.39 4.14 14.58
C ILE A 264 -12.84 3.21 13.50
N SER A 265 -12.93 1.88 13.71
CA SER A 265 -12.51 0.88 12.73
C SER A 265 -13.24 1.02 11.38
N LYS A 266 -14.51 1.44 11.40
CA LYS A 266 -15.38 1.63 10.24
C LYS A 266 -15.45 3.08 9.74
N ASP A 267 -14.66 3.98 10.31
CA ASP A 267 -14.72 5.39 9.96
C ASP A 267 -14.16 5.68 8.55
N ARG A 268 -14.65 6.76 7.94
CA ARG A 268 -14.24 7.21 6.61
C ARG A 268 -13.11 8.23 6.71
N VAL A 269 -11.88 7.71 6.81
CA VAL A 269 -10.65 8.52 6.86
C VAL A 269 -10.02 8.64 5.46
N LYS A 270 -9.47 9.83 5.16
CA LYS A 270 -8.75 10.08 3.91
C LYS A 270 -7.34 9.46 3.96
N PRO A 271 -6.90 8.72 2.92
CA PRO A 271 -5.54 8.19 2.88
C PRO A 271 -4.51 9.31 2.79
N SER A 272 -3.29 9.05 3.27
CA SER A 272 -2.17 9.98 3.10
C SER A 272 -1.71 10.01 1.63
N PRO A 273 -1.47 11.20 1.04
CA PRO A 273 -1.00 11.29 -0.35
C PRO A 273 0.44 10.78 -0.48
N LEU A 274 1.26 10.97 0.55
CA LEU A 274 2.63 10.50 0.63
C LEU A 274 2.71 9.25 1.51
N PRO A 275 3.69 8.34 1.25
CA PRO A 275 4.04 7.28 2.17
C PRO A 275 4.32 7.85 3.57
N ASP A 276 3.63 7.32 4.57
CA ASP A 276 3.78 7.72 5.96
C ASP A 276 4.40 6.56 6.73
N SER A 277 5.20 6.87 7.74
CA SER A 277 5.83 5.88 8.63
C SER A 277 5.39 6.13 10.07
N TRP A 278 5.44 5.10 10.91
CA TRP A 278 4.96 5.19 12.28
C TRP A 278 5.92 6.01 13.15
N LYS A 279 5.77 7.34 13.13
CA LYS A 279 6.53 8.27 13.98
C LYS A 279 5.89 8.32 15.36
N LEU A 280 6.27 7.37 16.22
CA LEU A 280 5.73 7.25 17.59
C LEU A 280 5.87 8.55 18.39
N ALA A 281 7.03 9.22 18.29
CA ALA A 281 7.26 10.48 18.98
C ALA A 281 6.22 11.55 18.61
N GLU A 282 5.92 11.72 17.32
CA GLU A 282 4.91 12.70 16.85
C GLU A 282 3.51 12.37 17.40
N ILE A 283 3.17 11.09 17.40
CA ILE A 283 1.88 10.58 17.89
C ILE A 283 1.74 10.81 19.40
N PHE A 284 2.76 10.45 20.17
CA PHE A 284 2.76 10.62 21.62
C PHE A 284 2.79 12.09 22.02
N THR A 285 3.61 12.93 21.38
CA THR A 285 3.63 14.38 21.66
C THR A 285 2.26 15.00 21.38
N THR A 286 1.64 14.67 20.25
CA THR A 286 0.28 15.15 19.93
C THR A 286 -0.73 14.69 20.98
N GLY A 287 -0.67 13.42 21.38
CA GLY A 287 -1.57 12.87 22.38
C GLY A 287 -1.40 13.52 23.77
N ILE A 288 -0.17 13.70 24.22
CA ILE A 288 0.14 14.32 25.52
C ILE A 288 -0.37 15.75 25.57
N VAL A 289 -0.10 16.57 24.55
CA VAL A 289 -0.54 17.98 24.55
C VAL A 289 -2.06 18.11 24.54
N LEU A 290 -2.76 17.33 23.69
CA LEU A 290 -4.23 17.33 23.68
C LEU A 290 -4.81 16.83 25.01
N GLY A 291 -4.23 15.76 25.57
CA GLY A 291 -4.63 15.21 26.87
C GLY A 291 -4.42 16.19 28.03
N SER A 292 -3.28 16.86 28.08
CA SER A 292 -2.95 17.87 29.09
C SER A 292 -3.85 19.10 29.00
N TYR A 293 -4.17 19.56 27.78
CA TYR A 293 -5.16 20.64 27.59
C TYR A 293 -6.53 20.23 28.15
N LEU A 294 -7.02 19.03 27.83
CA LEU A 294 -8.31 18.54 28.34
C LEU A 294 -8.31 18.34 29.86
N ALA A 295 -7.20 17.87 30.43
CA ALA A 295 -7.03 17.78 31.88
C ALA A 295 -7.12 19.18 32.51
N MET A 296 -6.42 20.17 31.96
CA MET A 296 -6.46 21.55 32.42
C MET A 296 -7.89 22.13 32.36
N MET A 297 -8.62 21.89 31.27
CA MET A 297 -10.02 22.34 31.16
C MET A 297 -10.95 21.65 32.15
N THR A 298 -10.64 20.40 32.55
CA THR A 298 -11.38 19.70 33.61
C THR A 298 -11.10 20.35 34.98
N VAL A 299 -9.84 20.69 35.25
CA VAL A 299 -9.42 21.38 36.48
C VAL A 299 -10.01 22.79 36.56
N ILE A 300 -10.00 23.55 35.47
CA ILE A 300 -10.63 24.88 35.40
C ILE A 300 -12.13 24.76 35.65
N PHE A 301 -12.81 23.78 35.02
CA PHE A 301 -14.23 23.54 35.26
C PHE A 301 -14.52 23.27 36.74
N PHE A 302 -13.71 22.43 37.37
CA PHE A 302 -13.81 22.14 38.81
C PHE A 302 -13.60 23.39 39.65
N TRP A 303 -12.52 24.15 39.39
CA TRP A 303 -12.20 25.35 40.15
C TRP A 303 -13.31 26.40 40.05
N VAL A 304 -13.82 26.66 38.83
CA VAL A 304 -14.92 27.61 38.62
C VAL A 304 -16.18 27.11 39.34
N SER A 305 -16.51 25.82 39.28
CA SER A 305 -17.72 25.28 39.90
C SER A 305 -17.64 25.20 41.44
N TYR A 306 -16.44 24.97 41.99
CA TYR A 306 -16.25 24.74 43.43
C TYR A 306 -15.87 25.99 44.22
N LYS A 307 -15.11 26.92 43.62
CA LYS A 307 -14.60 28.13 44.31
C LYS A 307 -15.34 29.40 43.93
N THR A 308 -15.99 29.45 42.77
CA THR A 308 -16.59 30.69 42.27
C THR A 308 -18.09 30.51 42.02
N ASN A 309 -18.86 31.57 42.23
CA ASN A 309 -20.30 31.59 41.93
C ASN A 309 -20.57 32.02 40.48
N PHE A 310 -19.66 31.72 39.55
CA PHE A 310 -19.77 32.14 38.15
C PHE A 310 -20.96 31.47 37.45
N PHE A 311 -21.06 30.14 37.50
CA PHE A 311 -22.15 29.42 36.83
C PHE A 311 -23.54 29.74 37.41
N PRO A 312 -23.74 29.77 38.74
CA PRO A 312 -25.01 30.21 39.33
C PRO A 312 -25.40 31.65 38.94
N ARG A 313 -24.43 32.58 38.90
CA ARG A 313 -24.70 33.99 38.56
C ARG A 313 -25.10 34.19 37.10
N VAL A 314 -24.47 33.47 36.17
CA VAL A 314 -24.70 33.63 34.73
C VAL A 314 -25.89 32.81 34.24
N PHE A 315 -26.06 31.59 34.73
CA PHE A 315 -27.04 30.62 34.22
C PHE A 315 -28.20 30.32 35.17
N GLY A 316 -28.21 30.89 36.38
CA GLY A 316 -29.30 30.69 37.35
C GLY A 316 -29.40 29.26 37.90
N VAL A 317 -28.31 28.51 37.88
CA VAL A 317 -28.25 27.12 38.37
C VAL A 317 -27.97 27.04 39.87
N PRO A 318 -28.40 25.98 40.58
CA PRO A 318 -28.13 25.81 42.01
C PRO A 318 -26.63 25.85 42.35
N THR A 319 -26.24 26.56 43.40
CA THR A 319 -24.86 26.63 43.88
C THR A 319 -24.38 25.28 44.42
N LEU A 320 -23.16 24.87 44.06
CA LEU A 320 -22.52 23.63 44.54
C LEU A 320 -21.50 23.91 45.67
N GLU A 321 -21.81 24.88 46.53
CA GLU A 321 -20.86 25.43 47.51
C GLU A 321 -20.74 24.56 48.78
N LYS A 322 -19.73 24.85 49.60
CA LYS A 322 -19.07 23.99 50.61
C LYS A 322 -19.93 23.41 51.75
N THR A 323 -21.23 23.66 51.82
CA THR A 323 -21.98 23.58 53.08
C THR A 323 -22.72 22.26 53.31
N ALA A 324 -22.91 21.41 52.30
CA ALA A 324 -23.53 20.08 52.46
C ALA A 324 -22.68 18.95 51.87
N HIS A 325 -22.64 17.79 52.54
CA HIS A 325 -22.03 16.55 52.01
C HIS A 325 -22.64 16.13 50.66
N ASP A 326 -23.87 16.51 50.39
CA ASP A 326 -24.59 16.20 49.15
C ASP A 326 -24.03 16.95 47.93
N ASP A 327 -23.42 18.13 48.13
CA ASP A 327 -22.89 18.93 47.02
C ASP A 327 -21.63 18.32 46.40
N PHE A 328 -20.87 17.52 47.15
CA PHE A 328 -19.73 16.76 46.63
C PHE A 328 -20.17 15.68 45.62
N ARG A 329 -21.31 15.04 45.89
CA ARG A 329 -21.88 13.98 45.03
C ARG A 329 -22.43 14.55 43.73
N LYS A 330 -23.06 15.73 43.80
CA LYS A 330 -23.50 16.49 42.61
C LYS A 330 -22.32 16.98 41.79
N LEU A 331 -21.25 17.44 42.42
CA LEU A 331 -20.02 17.86 41.74
C LEU A 331 -19.33 16.69 41.02
N ALA A 332 -19.31 15.50 41.62
CA ALA A 332 -18.85 14.28 40.95
C ALA A 332 -19.66 13.98 39.68
N SER A 333 -20.99 14.11 39.72
CA SER A 333 -21.85 13.96 38.53
C SER A 333 -21.54 15.00 37.44
N ALA A 334 -21.26 16.26 37.84
CA ALA A 334 -20.87 17.31 36.92
C ALA A 334 -19.58 16.98 36.17
N ILE A 335 -18.54 16.59 36.91
CA ILE A 335 -17.23 16.23 36.37
C ILE A 335 -17.35 14.98 35.49
N TYR A 336 -18.13 13.98 35.91
CA TYR A 336 -18.38 12.78 35.12
C TYR A 336 -18.95 13.14 33.73
N LEU A 337 -20.01 13.95 33.69
CA LEU A 337 -20.61 14.37 32.42
C LEU A 337 -19.64 15.20 31.59
N GLN A 338 -18.90 16.11 32.24
CA GLN A 338 -17.91 16.96 31.58
C GLN A 338 -16.82 16.11 30.94
N VAL A 339 -16.30 15.12 31.67
CA VAL A 339 -15.22 14.24 31.20
C VAL A 339 -15.71 13.32 30.09
N SER A 340 -16.89 12.71 30.24
CA SER A 340 -17.45 11.78 29.26
C SER A 340 -17.71 12.44 27.89
N THR A 341 -18.37 13.60 27.88
CA THR A 341 -18.74 14.34 26.66
C THR A 341 -17.53 14.78 25.85
N ILE A 342 -16.59 15.50 26.47
CA ILE A 342 -15.43 16.02 25.74
C ILE A 342 -14.39 14.92 25.42
N SER A 343 -14.35 13.81 26.18
CA SER A 343 -13.51 12.65 25.81
C SER A 343 -13.98 12.01 24.52
N GLN A 344 -15.29 11.79 24.35
CA GLN A 344 -15.78 11.24 23.08
C GLN A 344 -15.73 12.28 21.95
N ALA A 345 -15.92 13.56 22.25
CA ALA A 345 -15.79 14.62 21.25
C ALA A 345 -14.37 14.66 20.65
N LEU A 346 -13.33 14.34 21.45
CA LEU A 346 -11.95 14.28 20.99
C LEU A 346 -11.76 13.33 19.80
N ILE A 347 -12.57 12.28 19.65
CA ILE A 347 -12.52 11.36 18.49
C ILE A 347 -12.67 12.15 17.18
N PHE A 348 -13.53 13.17 17.13
CA PHE A 348 -13.76 13.97 15.94
C PHE A 348 -12.55 14.86 15.58
N VAL A 349 -11.81 15.33 16.59
CA VAL A 349 -10.58 16.12 16.39
C VAL A 349 -9.43 15.23 15.92
N THR A 350 -9.25 14.06 16.55
CA THR A 350 -8.12 13.17 16.23
C THR A 350 -8.30 12.46 14.89
N ARG A 351 -9.53 12.19 14.45
CA ARG A 351 -9.79 11.61 13.12
C ARG A 351 -9.52 12.59 11.97
N SER A 352 -9.70 13.89 12.22
CA SER A 352 -9.69 14.90 11.17
C SER A 352 -8.28 15.44 10.94
N ARG A 353 -7.87 15.49 9.68
CA ARG A 353 -6.59 16.14 9.32
C ARG A 353 -6.74 17.65 9.22
N SER A 354 -7.87 18.11 8.71
CA SER A 354 -8.32 19.50 8.70
C SER A 354 -9.20 19.79 9.92
N TRP A 355 -10.02 20.83 9.85
CA TRP A 355 -11.01 21.17 10.86
C TRP A 355 -12.00 20.02 11.03
N SER A 356 -12.29 19.69 12.28
CA SER A 356 -13.16 18.58 12.65
C SER A 356 -14.57 18.71 12.06
N TYR A 357 -15.10 19.94 11.98
CA TYR A 357 -16.41 20.23 11.43
C TYR A 357 -16.51 20.10 9.90
N VAL A 358 -15.38 20.24 9.19
CA VAL A 358 -15.34 20.17 7.72
C VAL A 358 -15.31 18.72 7.25
N GLU A 359 -14.58 17.87 7.97
CA GLU A 359 -14.46 16.45 7.64
C GLU A 359 -15.64 15.66 8.20
N ARG A 360 -16.61 15.35 7.34
CA ARG A 360 -17.81 14.61 7.75
C ARG A 360 -17.47 13.25 8.40
N PRO A 361 -17.93 12.97 9.62
CA PRO A 361 -17.78 11.68 10.27
C PRO A 361 -18.60 10.57 9.61
N GLY A 362 -18.17 9.32 9.77
CA GLY A 362 -18.99 8.16 9.43
C GLY A 362 -20.28 8.14 10.25
N LEU A 363 -21.38 7.70 9.63
CA LEU A 363 -22.69 7.67 10.28
C LEU A 363 -22.68 6.81 11.56
N PHE A 364 -21.98 5.67 11.55
CA PHE A 364 -21.83 4.81 12.73
C PHE A 364 -21.17 5.54 13.91
N LEU A 365 -20.15 6.36 13.65
CA LEU A 365 -19.45 7.11 14.70
C LEU A 365 -20.37 8.17 15.33
N VAL A 366 -21.13 8.90 14.51
CA VAL A 366 -22.08 9.91 15.01
C VAL A 366 -23.19 9.27 15.83
N VAL A 367 -23.77 8.16 15.35
CA VAL A 367 -24.82 7.45 16.07
C VAL A 367 -24.31 6.92 17.40
N ALA A 368 -23.12 6.31 17.43
CA ALA A 368 -22.52 5.82 18.66
C ALA A 368 -22.22 6.96 19.65
N PHE A 369 -21.71 8.10 19.17
CA PHE A 369 -21.52 9.30 19.99
C PHE A 369 -22.85 9.76 20.59
N ILE A 370 -23.90 9.93 19.78
CA ILE A 370 -25.20 10.40 20.27
C ILE A 370 -25.76 9.44 21.33
N ILE A 371 -25.74 8.13 21.08
CA ILE A 371 -26.25 7.13 22.03
C ILE A 371 -25.46 7.17 23.33
N ALA A 372 -24.12 7.14 23.25
CA ALA A 372 -23.30 7.11 24.45
C ALA A 372 -23.41 8.42 25.26
N GLN A 373 -23.56 9.57 24.58
CA GLN A 373 -23.76 10.85 25.24
C GLN A 373 -25.15 11.04 25.82
N MET A 374 -26.17 10.48 25.18
CA MET A 374 -27.51 10.40 25.75
C MET A 374 -27.49 9.59 27.05
N VAL A 375 -26.88 8.41 27.04
CA VAL A 375 -26.72 7.57 28.25
C VAL A 375 -25.91 8.30 29.32
N ALA A 376 -24.79 8.93 28.97
CA ALA A 376 -23.98 9.70 29.92
C ALA A 376 -24.75 10.86 30.56
N THR A 377 -25.53 11.60 29.76
CA THR A 377 -26.37 12.71 30.24
C THR A 377 -27.48 12.21 31.17
N LEU A 378 -28.14 11.10 30.81
CA LEU A 378 -29.19 10.51 31.66
C LEU A 378 -28.63 10.04 33.01
N ILE A 379 -27.44 9.42 33.02
CA ILE A 379 -26.76 9.02 34.26
C ILE A 379 -26.46 10.26 35.10
N ALA A 380 -25.89 11.32 34.53
CA ALA A 380 -25.53 12.52 35.28
C ALA A 380 -26.75 13.28 35.84
N VAL A 381 -27.88 13.24 35.15
CA VAL A 381 -29.10 13.97 35.54
C VAL A 381 -29.92 13.21 36.57
N TYR A 382 -30.05 11.87 36.44
CA TYR A 382 -31.01 11.09 37.21
C TYR A 382 -30.40 10.08 38.20
N ALA A 383 -29.10 9.75 38.09
CA ALA A 383 -28.54 8.71 38.95
C ALA A 383 -28.34 9.17 40.39
N ASN A 384 -29.03 8.51 41.32
CA ASN A 384 -28.85 8.66 42.76
C ASN A 384 -28.36 7.33 43.35
N TRP A 385 -27.06 7.07 43.22
CA TRP A 385 -26.44 5.84 43.72
C TRP A 385 -25.56 6.14 44.93
N SER A 386 -25.97 5.63 46.10
CA SER A 386 -25.20 5.73 47.35
C SER A 386 -23.84 5.05 47.23
N PHE A 387 -23.77 3.87 46.60
CA PHE A 387 -22.51 3.13 46.42
C PHE A 387 -21.50 3.86 45.52
N ALA A 388 -21.98 4.61 44.52
CA ALA A 388 -21.13 5.32 43.56
C ALA A 388 -20.87 6.78 43.94
N ALA A 389 -21.28 7.20 45.16
CA ALA A 389 -21.17 8.55 45.69
C ALA A 389 -21.63 9.64 44.71
N ILE A 390 -22.75 9.39 44.00
CA ILE A 390 -23.30 10.31 43.02
C ILE A 390 -24.77 10.62 43.27
N GLU A 391 -25.13 11.85 42.93
CA GLU A 391 -26.48 12.38 42.96
C GLU A 391 -26.76 13.16 41.67
N GLY A 392 -27.99 13.07 41.17
CA GLY A 392 -28.43 13.71 39.95
C GLY A 392 -28.36 15.24 40.05
N ILE A 393 -27.69 15.87 39.07
CA ILE A 393 -27.45 17.32 39.07
C ILE A 393 -28.55 18.14 38.39
N GLY A 394 -29.49 17.46 37.70
CA GLY A 394 -30.58 18.09 36.97
C GLY A 394 -30.19 18.61 35.56
N TRP A 395 -31.21 18.90 34.75
CA TRP A 395 -31.04 19.31 33.35
C TRP A 395 -30.40 20.68 33.15
N GLY A 396 -30.60 21.63 34.09
CA GLY A 396 -30.00 22.96 34.01
C GLY A 396 -28.47 22.90 34.01
N TRP A 397 -27.91 22.19 34.98
CA TRP A 397 -26.47 21.94 35.05
C TRP A 397 -25.95 21.10 33.88
N ALA A 398 -26.70 20.09 33.43
CA ALA A 398 -26.32 19.31 32.26
C ALA A 398 -26.16 20.21 31.00
N GLY A 399 -27.10 21.13 30.77
CA GLY A 399 -27.02 22.09 29.67
C GLY A 399 -25.79 23.01 29.75
N VAL A 400 -25.47 23.51 30.95
CA VAL A 400 -24.26 24.33 31.18
C VAL A 400 -22.99 23.54 30.90
N ILE A 401 -22.92 22.27 31.31
CA ILE A 401 -21.77 21.40 31.06
C ILE A 401 -21.60 21.13 29.56
N TRP A 402 -22.70 20.87 28.84
CA TRP A 402 -22.68 20.73 27.39
C TRP A 402 -22.16 22.00 26.70
N LEU A 403 -22.66 23.17 27.10
CA LEU A 403 -22.20 24.44 26.57
C LEU A 403 -20.71 24.69 26.84
N TYR A 404 -20.26 24.43 28.06
CA TYR A 404 -18.84 24.51 28.44
C TYR A 404 -17.99 23.64 27.51
N ASN A 405 -18.39 22.39 27.31
CA ASN A 405 -17.62 21.48 26.47
C ASN A 405 -17.63 21.87 24.99
N ILE A 406 -18.74 22.40 24.46
CA ILE A 406 -18.78 22.91 23.08
C ILE A 406 -17.79 24.07 22.91
N ILE A 407 -17.73 25.00 23.87
CA ILE A 407 -16.80 26.14 23.83
C ILE A 407 -15.36 25.66 23.87
N PHE A 408 -15.00 24.78 24.82
CA PHE A 408 -13.63 24.29 24.99
C PHE A 408 -13.21 23.20 24.00
N TYR A 409 -14.13 22.71 23.18
CA TYR A 409 -13.86 21.83 22.06
C TYR A 409 -13.28 22.59 20.86
N VAL A 410 -13.75 23.82 20.58
CA VAL A 410 -13.29 24.61 19.42
C VAL A 410 -11.77 24.82 19.39
N PRO A 411 -11.08 25.16 20.50
CA PRO A 411 -9.63 25.35 20.50
C PRO A 411 -8.80 24.07 20.25
N LEU A 412 -9.38 22.88 20.33
CA LEU A 412 -8.65 21.62 20.09
C LEU A 412 -8.11 21.52 18.65
N ASP A 413 -8.86 22.02 17.66
CA ASP A 413 -8.43 22.02 16.26
C ASP A 413 -7.23 22.97 16.03
N PRO A 414 -7.25 24.25 16.47
CA PRO A 414 -6.08 25.11 16.47
C PRO A 414 -4.86 24.51 17.19
N ILE A 415 -5.04 23.90 18.36
CA ILE A 415 -3.95 23.25 19.11
C ILE A 415 -3.36 22.09 18.29
N LYS A 416 -4.21 21.25 17.70
CA LYS A 416 -3.79 20.17 16.79
C LYS A 416 -2.94 20.70 15.64
N PHE A 417 -3.34 21.80 15.01
CA PHE A 417 -2.57 22.41 13.92
C PHE A 417 -1.24 22.97 14.41
N ALA A 418 -1.22 23.65 15.57
CA ALA A 418 0.00 24.18 16.17
C ALA A 418 1.02 23.08 16.48
N ILE A 419 0.59 21.94 17.05
CA ILE A 419 1.47 20.80 17.34
C ILE A 419 2.02 20.21 16.04
N ARG A 420 1.16 19.98 15.05
CA ARG A 420 1.61 19.45 13.76
C ARG A 420 2.58 20.43 13.09
N TYR A 421 2.37 21.73 13.19
CA TYR A 421 3.28 22.74 12.69
C TYR A 421 4.64 22.66 13.38
N ALA A 422 4.66 22.65 14.71
CA ALA A 422 5.88 22.55 15.51
C ALA A 422 6.69 21.27 15.20
N LEU A 423 6.01 20.14 14.96
CA LEU A 423 6.66 18.86 14.71
C LEU A 423 7.08 18.63 13.24
N SER A 424 6.37 19.21 12.27
CA SER A 424 6.60 18.95 10.83
C SER A 424 7.27 20.09 10.07
N GLY A 425 7.24 21.32 10.59
CA GLY A 425 7.84 22.51 9.98
C GLY A 425 7.27 22.95 8.61
N LYS A 426 6.23 22.26 8.08
CA LYS A 426 5.73 22.44 6.71
C LYS A 426 4.20 22.40 6.63
N ALA A 427 3.51 23.33 7.29
CA ALA A 427 2.03 23.27 7.38
C ALA A 427 1.29 24.04 6.27
N TRP A 428 1.88 25.09 5.68
CA TRP A 428 1.14 25.93 4.73
C TRP A 428 1.07 25.36 3.31
N ASP A 429 2.11 24.66 2.85
CA ASP A 429 2.10 24.06 1.51
C ASP A 429 1.04 22.96 1.40
N LEU A 430 0.81 22.15 2.44
CA LEU A 430 -0.18 21.06 2.39
C LEU A 430 -1.65 21.52 2.40
N MET A 431 -1.97 22.71 2.94
CA MET A 431 -3.32 23.28 2.83
C MET A 431 -3.56 23.96 1.47
N LEU A 432 -2.52 24.51 0.84
CA LEU A 432 -2.59 25.15 -0.49
C LEU A 432 -2.47 24.14 -1.65
N GLU A 433 -1.63 23.12 -1.52
CA GLU A 433 -1.42 22.04 -2.52
C GLU A 433 -2.57 21.03 -2.57
N GLN A 434 -3.55 21.13 -1.67
CA GLN A 434 -4.73 20.26 -1.62
C GLN A 434 -5.64 20.34 -2.87
N ARG A 435 -5.33 21.19 -3.85
CA ARG A 435 -6.01 21.20 -5.15
C ARG A 435 -5.74 19.97 -6.03
N VAL A 436 -4.76 19.10 -5.73
CA VAL A 436 -4.30 18.07 -6.70
C VAL A 436 -4.75 16.63 -6.43
N ALA A 437 -5.46 16.31 -5.35
CA ALA A 437 -5.86 14.91 -5.07
C ALA A 437 -7.38 14.70 -4.86
N PHE A 438 -8.22 15.45 -5.59
CA PHE A 438 -9.67 15.22 -5.64
C PHE A 438 -10.05 14.13 -6.66
N THR A 439 -9.56 12.91 -6.48
CA THR A 439 -10.16 11.75 -7.14
C THR A 439 -11.01 11.02 -6.12
N ARG A 440 -12.33 11.20 -6.24
CA ARG A 440 -13.35 10.55 -5.41
C ARG A 440 -13.53 9.05 -5.75
N GLN A 441 -12.70 8.50 -6.63
CA GLN A 441 -12.75 7.12 -7.08
C GLN A 441 -12.23 6.20 -5.98
N LYS A 442 -13.12 5.32 -5.50
CA LYS A 442 -12.79 4.30 -4.51
C LYS A 442 -11.93 3.19 -5.09
N ASP A 443 -12.15 2.86 -6.37
CA ASP A 443 -11.47 1.77 -7.06
C ASP A 443 -10.87 2.27 -8.37
N PHE A 444 -9.56 2.49 -8.36
CA PHE A 444 -8.84 2.86 -9.58
C PHE A 444 -8.85 1.68 -10.55
N GLY A 445 -9.44 1.90 -11.73
CA GLY A 445 -9.46 0.93 -12.81
C GLY A 445 -10.54 -0.15 -12.71
N LYS A 446 -11.26 -0.34 -11.59
CA LYS A 446 -12.37 -1.33 -11.55
C LYS A 446 -13.58 -0.84 -12.32
N GLU A 447 -14.06 0.38 -12.04
CA GLU A 447 -15.15 1.00 -12.81
C GLU A 447 -14.77 1.14 -14.29
N GLN A 448 -13.52 1.51 -14.60
CA GLN A 448 -13.05 1.58 -15.99
C GLN A 448 -12.99 0.22 -16.67
N ARG A 449 -12.60 -0.85 -15.96
CA ARG A 449 -12.62 -2.23 -16.47
C ARG A 449 -14.05 -2.73 -16.67
N GLU A 450 -14.96 -2.45 -15.73
CA GLU A 450 -16.38 -2.78 -15.85
C GLU A 450 -17.03 -2.01 -17.01
N LEU A 451 -16.68 -0.73 -17.19
CA LEU A 451 -17.09 0.06 -18.34
C LEU A 451 -16.53 -0.50 -19.64
N GLN A 452 -15.23 -0.81 -19.71
CA GLN A 452 -14.59 -1.42 -20.89
C GLN A 452 -15.16 -2.79 -21.21
N TRP A 453 -15.43 -3.61 -20.20
CA TRP A 453 -16.08 -4.90 -20.33
C TRP A 453 -17.52 -4.73 -20.85
N ALA A 454 -18.30 -3.81 -20.27
CA ALA A 454 -19.63 -3.48 -20.75
C ALA A 454 -19.62 -2.93 -22.18
N HIS A 455 -18.61 -2.12 -22.54
CA HIS A 455 -18.39 -1.63 -23.90
C HIS A 455 -18.07 -2.77 -24.87
N ALA A 456 -17.13 -3.65 -24.52
CA ALA A 456 -16.74 -4.81 -25.32
C ALA A 456 -17.91 -5.77 -25.54
N GLN A 457 -18.71 -6.00 -24.51
CA GLN A 457 -19.88 -6.87 -24.58
C GLN A 457 -21.02 -6.25 -25.40
N ARG A 458 -21.20 -4.93 -25.35
CA ARG A 458 -22.14 -4.21 -26.25
C ARG A 458 -21.73 -4.28 -27.72
N THR A 459 -20.44 -4.12 -28.02
CA THR A 459 -19.92 -4.24 -29.39
C THR A 459 -20.03 -5.67 -29.93
N LEU A 460 -19.86 -6.68 -29.08
CA LEU A 460 -20.02 -8.10 -29.44
C LEU A 460 -21.47 -8.44 -29.83
N HIS A 461 -22.44 -7.71 -29.28
CA HIS A 461 -23.87 -7.84 -29.61
C HIS A 461 -24.34 -6.86 -30.69
N GLY A 462 -23.43 -6.18 -31.40
CA GLY A 462 -23.76 -5.32 -32.54
C GLY A 462 -24.46 -4.00 -32.19
N LEU A 463 -24.46 -3.59 -30.91
CA LEU A 463 -25.04 -2.33 -30.47
C LEU A 463 -24.00 -1.20 -30.57
N GLN A 464 -24.36 -0.10 -31.23
CA GLN A 464 -23.49 1.08 -31.33
C GLN A 464 -23.25 1.72 -29.95
N PRO A 465 -22.03 2.23 -29.69
CA PRO A 465 -21.78 3.01 -28.49
C PRO A 465 -22.56 4.34 -28.55
N PRO A 466 -23.09 4.85 -27.43
CA PRO A 466 -23.69 6.18 -27.41
C PRO A 466 -22.61 7.23 -27.71
N ASP A 467 -22.91 8.15 -28.62
CA ASP A 467 -22.01 9.24 -28.99
C ASP A 467 -21.67 10.11 -27.77
N THR A 468 -20.38 10.45 -27.63
CA THR A 468 -19.82 11.23 -26.51
C THR A 468 -20.11 12.73 -26.59
N LYS A 469 -21.18 13.13 -27.28
CA LYS A 469 -21.62 14.51 -27.37
C LYS A 469 -23.12 14.62 -27.13
N MET A 470 -23.52 14.67 -25.86
CA MET A 470 -24.68 15.42 -25.38
C MET A 470 -24.79 15.24 -23.86
N PHE A 471 -24.26 16.19 -23.08
CA PHE A 471 -24.69 16.30 -21.69
C PHE A 471 -24.75 17.77 -21.25
N THR A 472 -25.96 18.30 -21.34
CA THR A 472 -26.44 19.38 -20.49
C THR A 472 -27.72 18.86 -19.79
N GLU A 473 -27.75 19.00 -18.46
CA GLU A 473 -28.92 19.00 -17.55
C GLU A 473 -29.65 17.70 -17.09
N ARG A 474 -29.22 17.22 -15.90
CA ARG A 474 -29.97 17.02 -14.63
C ARG A 474 -31.30 16.26 -14.44
N THR A 475 -31.94 15.61 -15.42
CA THR A 475 -33.27 14.97 -15.18
C THR A 475 -33.39 13.43 -15.22
N HIS A 476 -32.31 12.64 -15.39
CA HIS A 476 -32.43 11.20 -15.73
C HIS A 476 -32.06 10.14 -14.66
N PHE A 477 -32.20 10.40 -13.35
CA PHE A 477 -31.88 9.34 -12.36
C PHE A 477 -32.94 8.20 -12.35
N THR A 478 -34.18 8.50 -12.71
CA THR A 478 -35.30 7.54 -12.72
C THR A 478 -35.31 6.61 -13.93
N GLU A 479 -34.88 7.07 -15.11
CA GLU A 479 -34.86 6.23 -16.32
C GLU A 479 -33.70 5.24 -16.36
N LEU A 480 -32.55 5.59 -15.77
CA LEU A 480 -31.40 4.69 -15.67
C LEU A 480 -31.70 3.44 -14.84
N ASN A 481 -32.51 3.58 -13.79
CA ASN A 481 -32.97 2.43 -13.00
C ASN A 481 -33.89 1.52 -13.82
N HIS A 482 -34.82 2.08 -14.60
CA HIS A 482 -35.74 1.28 -15.42
C HIS A 482 -35.00 0.52 -16.52
N MET A 483 -34.04 1.15 -17.20
CA MET A 483 -33.21 0.47 -18.21
C MET A 483 -32.30 -0.61 -17.60
N ALA A 484 -31.77 -0.40 -16.39
CA ALA A 484 -30.98 -1.39 -15.69
C ALA A 484 -31.83 -2.62 -15.28
N GLU A 485 -33.08 -2.39 -14.87
CA GLU A 485 -34.02 -3.45 -14.50
C GLU A 485 -34.48 -4.28 -15.70
N GLU A 486 -34.76 -3.63 -16.84
CA GLU A 486 -35.07 -4.33 -18.09
C GLU A 486 -33.87 -5.11 -18.64
N ALA A 487 -32.66 -4.56 -18.56
CA ALA A 487 -31.44 -5.24 -18.98
C ALA A 487 -31.17 -6.49 -18.13
N LYS A 488 -31.42 -6.41 -16.82
CA LYS A 488 -31.29 -7.56 -15.90
C LYS A 488 -32.30 -8.66 -16.25
N ARG A 489 -33.57 -8.32 -16.50
CA ARG A 489 -34.58 -9.30 -16.94
C ARG A 489 -34.21 -9.97 -18.26
N ARG A 490 -33.68 -9.23 -19.23
CA ARG A 490 -33.26 -9.78 -20.53
C ARG A 490 -32.05 -10.70 -20.41
N ALA A 491 -31.08 -10.37 -19.55
CA ALA A 491 -29.94 -11.22 -19.26
C ALA A 491 -30.35 -12.52 -18.57
N GLU A 492 -31.36 -12.47 -17.69
CA GLU A 492 -31.87 -13.64 -16.97
C GLU A 492 -32.65 -14.59 -17.91
N ILE A 493 -33.44 -14.04 -18.84
CA ILE A 493 -34.11 -14.80 -19.90
C ILE A 493 -33.08 -15.44 -20.86
N ALA A 494 -32.00 -14.73 -21.20
CA ALA A 494 -30.93 -15.27 -22.04
C ALA A 494 -30.17 -16.42 -21.36
N ARG A 495 -29.89 -16.30 -20.05
CA ARG A 495 -29.25 -17.34 -19.24
C ARG A 495 -30.10 -18.61 -19.12
N LEU A 496 -31.43 -18.46 -19.03
CA LEU A 496 -32.36 -19.59 -19.02
C LEU A 496 -32.45 -20.30 -20.38
N ARG A 497 -32.25 -19.57 -21.49
CA ARG A 497 -32.16 -20.17 -22.83
C ARG A 497 -30.90 -21.00 -23.04
N GLU A 498 -29.76 -20.58 -22.49
CA GLU A 498 -28.50 -21.36 -22.58
C GLU A 498 -28.62 -22.72 -21.87
N LEU A 499 -29.27 -22.77 -20.71
CA LEU A 499 -29.48 -24.00 -19.93
C LEU A 499 -30.35 -25.07 -20.61
N HIS A 500 -31.25 -24.67 -21.52
CA HIS A 500 -32.14 -25.60 -22.23
C HIS A 500 -31.63 -26.04 -23.60
N THR A 501 -30.47 -25.54 -24.04
CA THR A 501 -29.84 -26.00 -25.27
C THR A 501 -28.91 -27.18 -25.00
N LEU A 502 -29.00 -28.23 -25.83
CA LEU A 502 -28.13 -29.42 -25.78
C LEU A 502 -26.64 -29.05 -25.72
N LYS A 503 -26.25 -27.96 -26.41
CA LYS A 503 -24.90 -27.41 -26.41
C LYS A 503 -24.46 -26.91 -25.02
N GLY A 504 -25.31 -26.17 -24.31
CA GLY A 504 -25.02 -25.69 -22.95
C GLY A 504 -24.89 -26.81 -21.93
N HIS A 505 -25.68 -27.89 -22.09
CA HIS A 505 -25.58 -29.07 -21.22
C HIS A 505 -24.27 -29.85 -21.45
N VAL A 506 -23.86 -30.00 -22.73
CA VAL A 506 -22.58 -30.64 -23.06
C VAL A 506 -21.40 -29.81 -22.53
N GLU A 507 -21.40 -28.49 -22.71
CA GLU A 507 -20.34 -27.62 -22.19
C GLU A 507 -20.24 -27.62 -20.66
N SER A 508 -21.38 -27.70 -19.94
CA SER A 508 -21.35 -27.78 -18.47
C SER A 508 -20.82 -29.13 -17.98
N VAL A 509 -21.17 -30.24 -18.63
CA VAL A 509 -20.69 -31.58 -18.29
C VAL A 509 -19.20 -31.72 -18.60
N VAL A 510 -18.73 -31.15 -19.71
CA VAL A 510 -17.31 -31.14 -20.10
C VAL A 510 -16.48 -30.31 -19.11
N ARG A 511 -16.97 -29.15 -18.68
CA ARG A 511 -16.34 -28.35 -17.62
C ARG A 511 -16.31 -29.06 -16.26
N LEU A 512 -17.38 -29.75 -15.89
CA LEU A 512 -17.44 -30.53 -14.65
C LEU A 512 -16.46 -31.72 -14.64
N LYS A 513 -16.15 -32.29 -15.82
CA LYS A 513 -15.16 -33.37 -15.97
C LYS A 513 -13.73 -32.87 -16.20
N GLY A 514 -13.49 -31.56 -16.24
CA GLY A 514 -12.15 -30.98 -16.36
C GLY A 514 -11.44 -31.26 -17.70
N LEU A 515 -12.21 -31.48 -18.78
CA LEU A 515 -11.66 -31.69 -20.12
C LEU A 515 -11.55 -30.37 -20.88
N ASP A 516 -10.41 -30.13 -21.53
CA ASP A 516 -10.17 -28.93 -22.34
C ASP A 516 -11.07 -28.92 -23.59
N ILE A 517 -11.83 -27.84 -23.76
CA ILE A 517 -12.82 -27.70 -24.85
C ILE A 517 -12.14 -27.50 -26.22
N GLU A 518 -10.88 -27.04 -26.24
CA GLU A 518 -10.15 -26.71 -27.47
C GLU A 518 -9.67 -27.94 -28.25
N THR A 519 -9.52 -29.11 -27.61
CA THR A 519 -9.08 -30.34 -28.29
C THR A 519 -10.19 -31.03 -29.09
N ILE A 520 -11.47 -30.73 -28.82
CA ILE A 520 -12.61 -31.39 -29.48
C ILE A 520 -12.92 -30.78 -30.86
N GLN A 521 -12.48 -29.54 -31.13
CA GLN A 521 -12.79 -28.83 -32.37
C GLN A 521 -12.01 -29.28 -33.61
N GLN A 522 -11.08 -30.25 -33.51
CA GLN A 522 -10.23 -30.66 -34.64
C GLN A 522 -10.73 -31.85 -35.48
N SER A 523 -11.89 -32.44 -35.19
CA SER A 523 -12.33 -33.64 -35.93
C SER A 523 -13.77 -33.58 -36.40
N TYR A 524 -14.15 -32.58 -37.22
CA TYR A 524 -15.28 -32.70 -38.14
C TYR A 524 -15.08 -31.77 -39.35
N THR A 525 -14.43 -32.29 -40.38
CA THR A 525 -14.69 -31.92 -41.78
C THR A 525 -14.83 -33.21 -42.59
N VAL A 526 -16.04 -33.39 -43.11
CA VAL A 526 -16.65 -34.51 -43.87
C VAL A 526 -17.03 -35.73 -43.05
#